data_AF-A0A0F6IK19-F1
#
_entry.id   AF-A0A0F6IK19-F1
#
_cell.length_a   1.000
_cell.length_b   1.000
_cell.length_c   1.000
_cell.angle_alpha   90.00
_cell.angle_beta   90.00
_cell.angle_gamma   90.00
#
_symmetry.space_group_name_H-M   'P 1'
#
loop_
_entity.id
_entity.type
_entity.pdbx_description
1 polymer ?
#
loop_
_entity_poly.entity_id
_entity_poly.type
_entity_poly.pdbx_seq_one_letter_code
_entity_poly.pdbx_strand_id
1 'polypeptide(L)'
;MNFRIILTYLQKIIISLLFLINLSCKIQAEEVEPEAYQDLTKALQNPLDVRVLDLSEQKLKALPKKIGQLKNLQELNLDANQLTTILKEIEQ
;
A
#
# COMPACT_ATOMS: atom_id res chain seq x y z
N MET A 1 9.17 33.01 -37.63
CA MET A 1 8.11 33.23 -36.63
C MET A 1 7.26 31.98 -36.40
N ASN A 2 6.79 31.34 -37.47
CA ASN A 2 5.86 30.20 -37.42
C ASN A 2 6.41 28.94 -36.70
N PHE A 3 7.69 28.60 -36.86
CA PHE A 3 8.29 27.41 -36.24
C PHE A 3 8.26 27.46 -34.70
N ARG A 4 8.59 28.61 -34.10
CA ARG A 4 8.55 28.79 -32.64
C ARG A 4 7.14 28.65 -32.09
N ILE A 5 6.14 29.16 -32.82
CA ILE A 5 4.73 29.04 -32.46
C ILE A 5 4.30 27.57 -32.50
N ILE A 6 4.58 26.85 -33.59
CA ILE A 6 4.27 25.41 -33.73
C ILE A 6 4.94 24.59 -32.61
N LEU A 7 6.21 24.89 -32.30
CA LEU A 7 6.96 24.22 -31.23
C LEU A 7 6.29 24.43 -29.86
N THR A 8 5.86 25.66 -29.54
CA THR A 8 5.15 25.93 -28.28
C THR A 8 3.79 25.24 -28.20
N TYR A 9 3.06 25.12 -29.31
CA TYR A 9 1.80 24.35 -29.34
C TYR A 9 2.04 22.86 -29.13
N LEU A 10 3.06 22.29 -29.78
CA LEU A 10 3.42 20.88 -29.65
C LEU A 10 3.84 20.54 -28.21
N GLN A 11 4.66 21.38 -27.58
CA GLN A 11 5.07 21.21 -26.18
C GLN A 11 3.86 21.23 -25.21
N LYS A 12 2.89 22.12 -25.41
CA LYS A 12 1.66 22.16 -24.60
C LYS A 12 0.81 20.91 -24.74
N ILE A 13 0.69 20.37 -25.96
CA ILE A 13 -0.02 19.12 -26.21
C ILE A 13 0.67 17.96 -25.48
N ILE A 14 2.00 17.86 -25.55
CA ILE A 14 2.78 16.82 -24.87
C ILE A 14 2.61 16.91 -23.34
N ILE A 15 2.71 18.11 -22.77
CA ILE A 15 2.52 18.31 -21.31
C ILE A 15 1.10 17.93 -20.89
N SER A 16 0.09 18.29 -21.69
CA SER A 16 -1.30 17.92 -21.45
C SER A 16 -1.49 16.40 -21.51
N LEU A 17 -0.90 15.72 -22.51
CA LEU A 17 -0.93 14.26 -22.61
C LEU A 17 -0.23 13.59 -21.42
N LEU A 18 0.92 14.10 -20.98
CA LEU A 18 1.60 13.60 -19.77
C LEU A 18 0.74 13.80 -18.51
N PHE A 19 0.07 14.94 -18.39
CA PHE A 19 -0.86 15.19 -17.29
C PHE A 19 -2.06 14.24 -17.33
N LEU A 20 -2.64 13.99 -18.51
CA LEU A 20 -3.73 13.03 -18.71
C LEU A 20 -3.30 11.60 -18.40
N ILE A 21 -2.09 11.20 -18.79
CA ILE A 21 -1.51 9.90 -18.45
C ILE A 21 -1.33 9.76 -16.94
N ASN A 22 -0.85 10.81 -16.26
CA ASN A 22 -0.76 10.85 -14.79
C ASN A 22 -2.14 10.80 -14.11
N LEU A 23 -3.16 11.43 -14.72
CA LEU A 23 -4.54 11.41 -14.24
C LEU A 23 -5.19 10.03 -14.44
N SER A 24 -4.96 9.39 -15.59
CA SER A 24 -5.48 8.05 -15.89
C SER A 24 -4.77 6.94 -15.10
N CYS A 25 -3.49 7.12 -14.76
CA CYS A 25 -2.74 6.14 -13.94
C CYS A 25 -3.21 6.12 -12.48
N LYS A 26 -3.95 7.14 -12.03
CA LYS A 26 -4.58 7.14 -10.70
C LYS A 26 -5.78 6.19 -10.60
N ILE A 27 -6.24 5.65 -11.73
CA ILE A 27 -7.31 4.65 -11.80
C ILE A 27 -6.68 3.29 -12.13
N GLN A 28 -5.83 2.80 -11.23
CA GLN A 28 -5.57 1.38 -11.10
C GLN A 28 -6.35 0.91 -9.87
N ALA A 29 -7.36 0.09 -10.12
CA ALA A 29 -8.18 -0.64 -9.15
C ALA A 29 -8.91 0.24 -8.10
N GLU A 30 -10.08 0.75 -8.48
CA GLU A 30 -11.19 0.82 -7.52
C GLU A 30 -11.78 -0.61 -7.41
N GLU A 31 -10.97 -1.55 -6.92
CA GLU A 31 -11.53 -2.67 -6.19
C GLU A 31 -12.10 -2.05 -4.90
N VAL A 32 -13.23 -2.56 -4.42
CA VAL A 32 -13.66 -2.26 -3.05
C VAL A 32 -12.62 -2.94 -2.16
N GLU A 33 -11.47 -2.29 -2.00
CA GLU A 33 -10.36 -2.73 -1.18
C GLU A 33 -10.96 -2.93 0.22
N PRO A 34 -10.93 -4.16 0.78
CA PRO A 34 -11.29 -4.33 2.18
C PRO A 34 -10.39 -3.39 2.96
N GLU A 35 -10.96 -2.39 3.65
CA GLU A 35 -10.22 -1.29 4.30
C GLU A 35 -8.89 -1.81 4.88
N ALA A 36 -7.79 -1.61 4.15
CA ALA A 36 -6.53 -2.23 4.50
C ALA A 36 -6.04 -1.55 5.79
N TYR A 37 -6.01 -2.28 6.88
CA TYR A 37 -5.62 -1.72 8.17
C TYR A 37 -4.12 -1.50 8.14
N GLN A 38 -3.67 -0.26 8.40
CA GLN A 38 -2.24 0.08 8.49
C GLN A 38 -1.72 0.15 9.94
N ASP A 39 -2.63 0.04 10.91
CA ASP A 39 -2.32 0.16 12.33
C ASP A 39 -2.92 -1.03 13.08
N LEU A 40 -2.07 -1.83 13.70
CA LEU A 40 -2.49 -2.97 14.50
C LEU A 40 -3.45 -2.56 15.63
N THR A 41 -3.30 -1.38 16.21
CA THR A 41 -4.19 -0.86 17.26
C THR A 41 -5.60 -0.64 16.73
N LYS A 42 -5.73 -0.12 15.50
CA LYS A 42 -7.04 0.06 14.85
C LYS A 42 -7.64 -1.28 14.43
N ALA A 43 -6.82 -2.18 13.89
CA ALA A 43 -7.23 -3.53 13.53
C ALA A 43 -7.81 -4.29 14.73
N LEU A 44 -7.22 -4.12 15.91
CA LEU A 44 -7.69 -4.74 17.15
C LEU A 44 -8.98 -4.14 17.72
N GLN A 45 -9.50 -3.02 17.19
CA GLN A 45 -10.81 -2.50 17.61
C GLN A 45 -11.95 -3.37 17.06
N ASN A 46 -11.78 -3.89 15.84
CA ASN A 46 -12.75 -4.77 15.18
C ASN A 46 -12.06 -6.03 14.63
N PRO A 47 -11.51 -6.90 15.50
CA PRO A 47 -10.59 -7.98 15.10
C PRO A 47 -11.24 -9.08 14.25
N LEU A 48 -12.58 -9.12 14.19
CA LEU A 48 -13.34 -10.04 13.34
C LEU A 48 -13.57 -9.47 11.93
N ASP A 49 -13.40 -8.17 11.72
CA ASP A 49 -13.68 -7.53 10.43
C ASP A 49 -12.41 -7.32 9.59
N VAL A 50 -11.23 -7.47 10.22
CA VAL A 50 -9.94 -7.29 9.55
C VAL A 50 -9.64 -8.48 8.63
N ARG A 51 -9.59 -8.21 7.33
CA ARG A 51 -9.16 -9.17 6.29
C ARG A 51 -7.76 -8.88 5.76
N VAL A 52 -7.39 -7.61 5.68
CA VAL A 52 -6.09 -7.17 5.19
C VAL A 52 -5.44 -6.26 6.22
N LEU A 53 -4.21 -6.57 6.61
CA LEU A 53 -3.39 -5.79 7.54
C LEU A 53 -2.02 -5.54 6.90
N ASP A 54 -1.73 -4.28 6.61
CA ASP A 54 -0.45 -3.84 6.07
C ASP A 54 0.38 -3.17 7.16
N LEU A 55 1.44 -3.85 7.60
CA LEU A 55 2.42 -3.33 8.55
C LEU A 55 3.79 -3.13 7.89
N SER A 56 3.84 -2.98 6.57
CA SER A 56 5.09 -2.76 5.84
C SER A 56 5.80 -1.48 6.29
N GLU A 57 7.13 -1.49 6.21
CA GLU A 57 8.01 -0.34 6.53
C GLU A 57 7.92 0.20 7.99
N GLN A 58 7.32 -0.54 8.92
CA GLN A 58 7.14 -0.10 10.32
C GLN A 58 8.34 -0.35 11.24
N LYS A 59 9.48 -0.82 10.71
CA LYS A 59 10.70 -1.13 11.49
C LYS A 59 10.44 -2.12 12.63
N LEU A 60 9.45 -3.00 12.47
CA LEU A 60 9.12 -4.02 13.46
C LEU A 60 10.30 -4.98 13.64
N LYS A 61 10.73 -5.16 14.89
CA LYS A 61 11.78 -6.12 15.27
C LYS A 61 11.24 -7.51 15.58
N ALA A 62 9.96 -7.58 15.93
CA ALA A 62 9.23 -8.80 16.24
C ALA A 62 7.76 -8.62 15.85
N LEU A 63 7.11 -9.73 15.50
CA LEU A 63 5.69 -9.75 15.24
C LEU A 63 4.92 -9.67 16.58
N PRO A 64 3.99 -8.72 16.78
CA PRO A 64 3.20 -8.66 18.01
C PRO A 64 2.32 -9.90 18.17
N LYS A 65 2.38 -10.57 19.33
CA LYS A 65 1.54 -11.75 19.64
C LYS A 65 0.04 -11.51 19.46
N LYS A 66 -0.41 -10.25 19.57
CA LYS A 66 -1.81 -9.84 19.41
C LYS A 66 -2.35 -10.03 17.98
N ILE A 67 -1.49 -10.19 16.97
CA ILE A 67 -1.93 -10.49 15.60
C ILE A 67 -2.74 -11.80 15.54
N GLY A 68 -2.48 -12.77 16.44
CA GLY A 68 -3.28 -14.00 16.55
C GLY A 68 -4.73 -13.80 17.02
N GLN A 69 -5.12 -12.58 17.40
CA GLN A 69 -6.52 -12.21 17.71
C GLN A 69 -7.33 -11.90 16.44
N LEU A 70 -6.67 -11.58 15.32
CA LEU A 70 -7.31 -11.26 14.04
C LEU A 70 -7.71 -12.56 13.31
N LYS A 71 -8.82 -13.17 13.72
CA LYS A 71 -9.23 -14.52 13.28
C LYS A 71 -9.60 -14.62 11.80
N ASN A 72 -10.00 -13.51 11.19
CA ASN A 72 -10.44 -13.44 9.80
C ASN A 72 -9.40 -12.80 8.88
N LEU A 73 -8.17 -12.61 9.36
CA LEU A 73 -7.07 -12.04 8.59
C LEU A 73 -6.70 -12.99 7.45
N GLN A 74 -6.79 -12.49 6.22
CA GLN A 74 -6.48 -13.21 4.98
C GLN A 74 -5.12 -12.80 4.43
N GLU A 75 -4.78 -11.52 4.59
CA GLU A 75 -3.52 -10.96 4.09
C GLU A 75 -2.81 -10.14 5.18
N LEU A 76 -1.52 -10.42 5.37
CA LEU A 76 -0.64 -9.72 6.29
C LEU A 76 0.63 -9.31 5.55
N ASN A 77 0.78 -8.02 5.27
CA ASN A 77 2.01 -7.49 4.68
C ASN A 77 2.97 -7.04 5.79
N LEU A 78 4.20 -7.56 5.76
CA LEU A 78 5.27 -7.26 6.71
C LEU A 78 6.55 -6.80 6.01
N ASP A 79 6.47 -6.45 4.72
CA ASP A 79 7.62 -6.09 3.91
C ASP A 79 8.40 -4.91 4.49
N ALA A 80 9.71 -4.88 4.24
CA ALA A 80 10.61 -3.82 4.71
C ALA A 80 10.60 -3.56 6.24
N ASN A 81 10.29 -4.59 7.04
CA ASN A 81 10.53 -4.61 8.48
C ASN A 81 11.88 -5.22 8.86
N GLN A 82 12.21 -5.22 10.16
CA GLN A 82 13.47 -5.73 10.72
C GLN A 82 13.22 -6.98 11.59
N LEU A 83 12.31 -7.85 11.15
CA LEU A 83 11.83 -8.98 11.96
C LEU A 83 12.96 -9.99 12.22
N THR A 84 13.45 -10.02 13.46
CA THR A 84 14.55 -10.91 13.88
C THR A 84 14.07 -12.23 14.52
N THR A 85 12.78 -12.37 14.79
CA THR A 85 12.24 -13.40 15.72
C THR A 85 11.63 -14.62 15.04
N ILE A 86 11.71 -14.76 13.71
CA ILE A 86 11.12 -15.91 12.99
C ILE A 86 11.75 -17.25 13.46
N LEU A 87 12.94 -17.23 14.08
CA LEU A 87 13.66 -18.43 14.52
C LEU A 87 13.11 -19.11 15.79
N LYS A 88 12.32 -18.44 16.65
CA LYS A 88 11.91 -19.03 17.95
C LYS A 88 10.65 -19.90 17.91
N GLU A 89 9.85 -19.82 16.85
CA GLU A 89 8.57 -20.55 16.74
C GLU A 89 8.69 -21.86 15.94
N ILE A 90 9.83 -22.13 15.30
CA ILE A 90 10.08 -23.33 14.49
C ILE A 90 10.92 -24.41 15.23
N GLU A 91 11.28 -24.17 16.49
CA GLU A 91 12.11 -25.07 17.32
C GLU A 91 11.34 -25.79 18.45
N GLN A 92 10.00 -25.89 18.40
CA GLN A 92 9.21 -26.64 19.39
C GLN A 92 8.31 -27.71 18.78
#